data_AF-A0A4S0UJW2-F1
#
_entry.id   AF-A0A4S0UJW2-F1
#
_cell.length_a   1.000
_cell.length_b   1.000
_cell.length_c   1.000
_cell.angle_alpha   90.00
_cell.angle_beta   90.00
_cell.angle_gamma   90.00
#
_symmetry.space_group_name_H-M   'P 1'
#
loop_
_entity.id
_entity.type
_entity.pdbx_description
1 polymer ?
#
loop_
_entity_poly.entity_id
_entity_poly.type
_entity_poly.pdbx_seq_one_letter_code
_entity_poly.pdbx_strand_id
1 'polypeptide(L)'
;MVEIADCGMSLEDVLRAADVACYMAKEKGRNRVQLHSDSDSALRQRFGEMAWVQRLHAALEEDRFRLHAQEIAPLHQNTGEAGAHIEILLRLTDEDGNY
;
A
#
# COMPACT_ATOMS: atom_id res chain seq x y z
N MET A 1 10.63 -0.56 16.55
CA MET A 1 10.56 -0.57 18.02
C MET A 1 9.91 0.74 18.42
N VAL A 2 8.77 0.69 19.10
CA VAL A 2 8.06 1.89 19.57
C VAL A 2 8.40 2.04 21.04
N GLU A 3 9.06 3.12 21.43
CA GLU A 3 9.27 3.41 22.85
C GLU A 3 7.95 3.88 23.46
N ILE A 4 7.39 3.07 24.35
CA ILE A 4 6.21 3.43 25.14
C ILE A 4 6.75 4.07 26.43
N ALA A 5 7.20 5.31 26.34
CA ALA A 5 7.81 6.02 27.46
C ALA A 5 6.83 6.96 28.21
N ASP A 6 5.59 7.11 27.73
CA ASP A 6 4.69 8.13 28.27
C ASP A 6 3.35 7.57 28.75
N CYS A 7 2.94 7.93 29.98
CA CYS A 7 1.70 7.44 30.59
C CYS A 7 0.44 8.16 30.06
N GLY A 8 0.61 9.05 29.08
CA GLY A 8 -0.45 9.82 28.43
C GLY A 8 -0.90 9.31 27.05
N MET A 9 -0.28 8.26 26.49
CA MET A 9 -0.65 7.78 25.14
C MET A 9 -1.87 6.86 25.18
N SER A 10 -2.87 7.13 24.34
CA SER A 10 -4.00 6.23 24.17
C SER A 10 -3.60 4.98 23.37
N LEU A 11 -4.35 3.89 23.53
CA LEU A 11 -4.12 2.66 22.76
C LEU A 11 -4.13 2.90 21.24
N GLU A 12 -4.98 3.81 20.77
CA GLU A 12 -5.08 4.17 19.35
C GLU A 12 -3.80 4.84 18.86
N ASP A 13 -3.17 5.68 19.67
CA ASP A 13 -1.95 6.39 19.30
C ASP A 13 -0.76 5.43 19.20
N VAL A 14 -0.68 4.44 20.10
CA VAL A 14 0.35 3.40 20.07
C VAL A 14 0.21 2.51 18.83
N LEU A 15 -1.03 2.12 18.47
CA LEU A 15 -1.29 1.33 17.27
C LEU A 15 -0.97 2.11 15.99
N ARG A 16 -1.32 3.40 15.96
CA ARG A 16 -1.00 4.29 14.83
C ARG A 16 0.52 4.45 14.65
N ALA A 17 1.25 4.67 15.74
CA ALA A 17 2.71 4.78 15.74
C ALA A 17 3.39 3.48 15.25
N ALA A 18 2.87 2.33 15.67
CA ALA A 18 3.36 1.03 15.23
C ALA A 18 3.10 0.77 13.74
N ASP A 19 1.93 1.14 13.24
CA ASP A 19 1.59 0.96 11.82
C ASP A 19 2.46 1.85 10.92
N VAL A 20 2.67 3.11 11.33
CA VAL A 20 3.60 4.04 10.64
C VAL A 20 5.03 3.47 10.63
N ALA A 21 5.53 2.99 11.77
CA ALA A 21 6.87 2.39 11.84
C ALA A 21 7.00 1.14 10.94
N CYS A 22 5.96 0.32 10.86
CA CYS A 22 5.90 -0.85 9.98
C CYS A 22 5.83 -0.46 8.50
N TYR A 23 5.05 0.56 8.14
CA TYR A 23 4.98 1.10 6.80
C TYR A 23 6.35 1.61 6.33
N MET A 24 7.03 2.37 7.17
CA MET A 24 8.39 2.88 6.89
C MET A 24 9.41 1.75 6.70
N ALA A 25 9.28 0.67 7.48
CA ALA A 25 10.14 -0.51 7.32
C ALA A 25 9.88 -1.24 5.99
N LYS A 26 8.65 -1.20 5.47
CA LYS A 26 8.30 -1.74 4.14
C LYS A 26 8.89 -0.90 3.01
N GLU A 27 8.72 0.43 3.05
CA GLU A 27 9.21 1.33 1.99
C GLU A 27 10.74 1.32 1.85
N LYS A 28 11.47 1.35 2.96
CA LYS A 28 12.94 1.47 2.90
C LYS A 28 13.66 0.17 2.50
N GLY A 29 12.93 -0.89 2.16
CA GLY A 29 13.46 -2.23 1.93
C GLY A 29 13.21 -3.10 3.15
N ARG A 30 12.23 -4.00 3.00
CA ARG A 30 11.76 -5.00 3.97
C ARG A 30 12.92 -5.68 4.72
N ASN A 31 12.65 -6.20 5.93
CA ASN A 31 13.62 -6.78 6.88
C ASN A 31 14.47 -5.75 7.66
N ARG A 32 13.83 -4.70 8.21
CA ARG A 32 14.47 -3.71 9.08
C ARG A 32 13.61 -3.32 10.27
N VAL A 33 14.23 -2.86 11.35
CA VAL A 33 13.55 -2.31 12.53
C VAL A 33 13.65 -0.78 12.48
N GLN A 34 12.50 -0.09 12.47
CA GLN A 34 12.42 1.37 12.50
C GLN A 34 12.00 1.83 13.91
N LEU A 35 12.69 2.81 14.49
CA LEU A 35 12.25 3.50 15.71
C LEU A 35 11.25 4.62 15.35
N HIS A 36 10.17 4.74 16.11
CA HIS A 36 9.18 5.81 15.95
C HIS A 36 9.63 7.07 16.71
N SER A 37 9.69 8.22 16.04
CA SER A 37 9.93 9.53 16.66
C SER A 37 8.86 10.52 16.19
N ASP A 38 8.12 11.14 17.14
CA ASP A 38 6.93 11.97 16.85
C ASP A 38 7.19 13.18 15.94
N SER A 39 8.33 13.83 16.09
CA SER A 39 8.72 14.99 15.29
C SER A 39 9.01 14.63 13.82
N ASP A 40 9.37 13.38 13.57
CA ASP A 40 9.80 12.89 12.26
C ASP A 40 8.70 12.05 11.59
N SER A 41 7.80 11.43 12.36
CA SER A 41 6.74 10.53 11.85
C SER A 41 5.53 11.29 11.33
N ALA A 42 5.01 12.28 12.06
CA ALA A 42 3.83 13.04 11.63
C ALA A 42 4.10 13.87 10.36
N LEU A 43 5.31 14.45 10.27
CA LEU A 43 5.76 15.20 9.10
C LEU A 43 5.92 14.25 7.90
N ARG A 44 6.60 13.11 8.08
CA ARG A 44 6.82 12.13 7.00
C ARG A 44 5.55 11.40 6.58
N GLN A 45 4.61 11.17 7.49
CA GLN A 45 3.30 10.62 7.14
C GLN A 45 2.55 11.59 6.23
N ARG A 46 2.50 12.88 6.59
CA ARG A 46 1.92 13.90 5.70
C ARG A 46 2.65 14.01 4.37
N PHE A 47 3.99 13.97 4.37
CA PHE A 47 4.77 14.02 3.14
C PHE A 47 4.57 12.76 2.28
N GLY A 48 4.48 11.57 2.89
CA GLY A 48 4.24 10.30 2.19
C GLY A 48 2.83 10.23 1.61
N GLU A 49 1.82 10.61 2.38
CA GLU A 49 0.43 10.69 1.92
C GLU A 49 0.28 11.72 0.79
N MET A 50 0.84 12.93 0.94
CA MET A 50 0.80 13.95 -0.11
C MET A 50 1.60 13.53 -1.36
N ALA A 51 2.77 12.92 -1.19
CA ALA A 51 3.56 12.40 -2.32
C ALA A 51 2.80 11.30 -3.07
N TRP A 52 2.08 10.43 -2.36
CA TRP A 52 1.23 9.40 -2.97
C TRP A 52 0.04 9.99 -3.72
N VAL A 53 -0.64 11.00 -3.17
CA VAL A 53 -1.73 11.70 -3.87
C VAL A 53 -1.21 12.33 -5.16
N GLN A 54 -0.08 13.03 -5.10
CA GLN A 54 0.53 13.62 -6.30
C GLN A 54 0.94 12.56 -7.32
N ARG A 55 1.54 11.46 -6.88
CA ARG A 55 1.95 10.35 -7.76
C ARG A 55 0.77 9.65 -8.43
N LEU A 56 -0.33 9.44 -7.71
CA LEU A 56 -1.55 8.84 -8.28
C LEU A 56 -2.22 9.77 -9.29
N HIS A 57 -2.27 11.07 -9.00
CA HIS A 57 -2.79 12.08 -9.92
C HIS A 57 -1.95 12.15 -11.20
N ALA A 58 -0.62 12.23 -11.07
CA ALA A 58 0.28 12.22 -12.23
C ALA A 58 0.13 10.94 -13.07
N ALA A 59 0.05 9.78 -12.42
CA ALA A 59 -0.17 8.51 -13.11
C ALA A 59 -1.53 8.42 -13.82
N LEU A 60 -2.55 9.11 -13.33
CA LEU A 60 -3.86 9.20 -13.98
C LEU A 60 -3.80 10.12 -15.20
N GLU A 61 -3.12 11.27 -15.08
CA GLU A 61 -2.92 12.22 -16.18
C GLU A 61 -2.04 11.64 -17.31
N GLU A 62 -1.07 10.79 -16.96
CA GLU A 62 -0.14 10.15 -17.88
C GLU A 62 -0.60 8.78 -18.40
N ASP A 63 -1.85 8.37 -18.13
CA ASP A 63 -2.41 7.06 -18.54
C ASP A 63 -1.54 5.84 -18.14
N ARG A 64 -0.94 5.90 -16.94
CA ARG A 64 -0.02 4.86 -16.42
C ARG A 64 -0.71 3.73 -15.67
N PHE A 65 -2.03 3.80 -15.52
CA PHE A 65 -2.84 2.71 -15.01
C PHE A 65 -3.19 1.73 -16.12
N ARG A 66 -3.03 0.44 -15.84
CA ARG A 66 -3.38 -0.64 -16.78
C ARG A 66 -4.28 -1.66 -16.11
N LEU A 67 -5.27 -2.14 -16.86
CA LEU A 67 -6.13 -3.23 -16.45
C LEU A 67 -5.59 -4.53 -17.03
N HIS A 68 -5.34 -5.49 -16.16
CA HIS A 68 -5.02 -6.86 -16.52
C HIS A 68 -6.25 -7.72 -16.27
N ALA A 69 -6.52 -8.69 -17.14
CA ALA A 69 -7.55 -9.69 -16.94
C ALA A 69 -6.90 -11.03 -16.63
N GLN A 70 -7.25 -11.63 -15.50
CA GLN A 70 -6.84 -12.98 -15.12
C GLN A 70 -8.04 -13.91 -15.25
N GLU A 71 -7.92 -14.93 -16.09
CA GLU A 71 -9.00 -15.92 -16.30
C GLU A 71 -9.07 -16.90 -15.13
N ILE A 72 -10.29 -17.16 -14.65
CA ILE A 72 -10.58 -18.13 -13.59
C ILE A 72 -11.22 -19.35 -14.25
N ALA A 73 -10.41 -20.40 -14.42
CA ALA A 73 -10.88 -21.64 -15.01
C ALA A 73 -11.66 -22.49 -14.00
N PRO A 74 -12.85 -23.01 -14.35
CA PRO A 74 -13.58 -23.94 -13.50
C PRO A 74 -12.84 -25.28 -13.39
N LEU A 75 -12.74 -25.81 -12.17
CA LEU A 75 -12.12 -27.12 -11.94
C LEU A 75 -13.05 -28.29 -12.31
N HIS A 76 -14.36 -28.06 -12.36
CA HIS A 76 -15.37 -29.08 -12.69
C HIS A 76 -16.08 -28.72 -14.00
N GLN A 77 -15.99 -29.63 -14.97
CA GLN A 77 -16.57 -29.46 -16.32
C GLN A 77 -18.12 -29.49 -16.37
N ASN A 78 -18.77 -29.86 -15.25
CA ASN A 78 -20.24 -30.01 -15.15
C ASN A 78 -20.94 -28.87 -14.40
N THR A 79 -20.24 -27.80 -14.06
CA THR A 79 -20.88 -26.63 -13.46
C THR A 79 -21.61 -25.90 -14.58
N GLY A 80 -22.94 -25.88 -14.56
CA GLY A 80 -23.80 -25.27 -15.59
C GLY A 80 -23.66 -23.75 -15.73
N GLU A 81 -22.59 -23.16 -15.20
CA GLU A 81 -22.22 -21.77 -15.39
C GLU A 81 -21.52 -21.61 -16.75
N ALA A 82 -22.32 -21.36 -17.77
CA ALA A 82 -21.84 -21.02 -19.11
C ALA A 82 -21.37 -19.55 -19.13
N GLY A 83 -20.18 -19.28 -18.60
CA GLY A 83 -19.56 -17.96 -18.64
C GLY A 83 -18.06 -18.02 -18.36
N ALA A 84 -17.27 -17.25 -19.09
CA ALA A 84 -15.87 -17.03 -18.75
C ALA A 84 -15.81 -16.14 -17.50
N HIS A 85 -15.17 -16.62 -16.45
CA HIS A 85 -14.92 -15.85 -15.23
C HIS A 85 -13.57 -15.15 -15.35
N ILE A 86 -13.54 -13.84 -15.15
CA ILE A 86 -12.31 -13.05 -15.19
C ILE A 86 -12.22 -12.14 -13.97
N GLU A 87 -11.02 -12.02 -13.40
CA GLU A 87 -10.67 -11.02 -12.40
C GLU A 87 -9.93 -9.86 -13.07
N ILE A 88 -10.39 -8.64 -12.83
CA ILE A 88 -9.74 -7.42 -13.34
C ILE A 88 -8.79 -6.89 -12.26
N LEU A 89 -7.51 -6.81 -12.61
CA LEU A 89 -6.43 -6.36 -11.72
C LEU A 89 -5.89 -5.01 -12.21
N LEU A 90 -5.90 -4.01 -11.33
CA LEU A 90 -5.30 -2.72 -11.59
C LEU A 90 -3.78 -2.78 -11.36
N ARG A 91 -3.01 -2.31 -12.33
CA ARG A 91 -1.56 -2.12 -12.25
C ARG A 91 -1.23 -0.65 -12.44
N LEU A 92 -0.25 -0.17 -11.68
CA LEU A 92 0.33 1.16 -11.84
C LEU A 92 1.75 1.00 -12.37
N THR A 93 2.05 1.62 -13.50
CA THR A 93 3.38 1.61 -14.09
C THR A 93 4.21 2.76 -13.52
N ASP A 94 5.46 2.53 -13.13
CA ASP A 94 6.41 3.58 -12.76
C ASP A 94 6.83 4.43 -13.97
N GLU A 95 7.67 5.44 -13.74
CA GLU A 95 8.13 6.37 -14.79
C GLU A 95 9.10 5.70 -15.77
N ASP A 96 9.74 4.61 -15.36
CA ASP A 96 10.69 3.82 -16.13
C ASP A 96 10.02 2.67 -16.92
N GLY A 97 8.69 2.53 -16.80
CA GLY A 97 7.90 1.51 -17.50
C GLY A 97 7.80 0.15 -16.78
N ASN A 98 8.25 0.05 -15.53
CA ASN A 98 8.14 -1.15 -14.69
C ASN A 98 6.93 -1.11 -13.76
N TYR A 99 6.60 -2.25 -13.15
CA TYR A 99 5.47 -2.43 -12.22
C TYR A 99 5.93 -2.96 -10.85
#